data_AF-A0A074WAP7-F1
#
_entry.id   AF-A0A074WAP7-F1
#
_cell.length_a   1.000
_cell.length_b   1.000
_cell.length_c   1.000
_cell.angle_alpha   90.00
_cell.angle_beta   90.00
_cell.angle_gamma   90.00
#
_symmetry.space_group_name_H-M   'P 1'
#
loop_
_entity.id
_entity.type
_entity.pdbx_description
1 polymer ?
#
loop_
_entity_poly.entity_id
_entity_poly.type
_entity_poly.pdbx_seq_one_letter_code
_entity_poly.pdbx_strand_id
1 'polypeptide(L)' 'FKEPVDIVAVPTYLNVIRQPMDLSTIAYKFGRDIYDSAASFKADFELMFDNCDRFNA' A
#
# COMPACT_ATOMS: atom_id res chain seq x y z
N PHE A 1 4.09 4.84 5.27
CA PHE A 1 3.85 5.12 3.84
C PHE A 1 5.04 4.80 2.95
N LYS A 2 6.29 5.11 3.33
CA LYS A 2 7.46 4.85 2.47
C LYS A 2 7.75 3.36 2.25
N GLU A 3 7.73 2.61 3.34
CA GLU A 3 7.98 1.17 3.38
C GLU A 3 6.73 0.44 3.91
N PRO A 4 6.61 -0.88 3.67
CA PRO A 4 5.56 -1.70 4.27
C PRO A 4 5.60 -1.60 5.80
N VAL A 5 4.43 -1.74 6.43
CA VAL A 5 4.35 -1.84 7.90
C VAL A 5 4.96 -3.17 8.33
N ASP A 6 5.89 -3.12 9.30
CA ASP A 6 6.43 -4.31 9.94
C ASP A 6 5.32 -4.97 10.80
N ILE A 7 4.82 -6.11 10.32
CA ILE A 7 3.74 -6.86 10.96
C ILE A 7 4.17 -7.57 12.24
N VAL A 8 5.47 -7.75 12.47
CA VAL A 8 5.98 -8.27 13.75
C VAL A 8 5.91 -7.17 14.80
N ALA A 9 6.28 -5.94 14.41
CA ALA A 9 6.17 -4.77 15.27
C ALA A 9 4.72 -4.30 15.46
N VAL A 10 3.85 -4.51 14.47
CA VAL A 10 2.43 -4.12 14.49
C VAL A 10 1.53 -5.32 14.13
N PRO A 11 1.33 -6.29 15.05
CA PRO A 11 0.60 -7.53 14.77
C PRO A 11 -0.87 -7.33 14.39
N THR A 12 -1.47 -6.22 14.79
CA THR A 12 -2.88 -5.90 14.52
C THR A 12 -3.10 -5.30 13.13
N TYR A 13 -2.03 -4.95 12.40
CA TYR A 13 -2.15 -4.25 11.12
C TYR A 13 -2.97 -5.06 10.11
N LEU A 14 -2.67 -6.35 9.97
CA LEU A 14 -3.37 -7.24 9.02
C LEU A 14 -4.79 -7.62 9.46
N ASN A 15 -5.17 -7.35 10.71
CA ASN A 15 -6.56 -7.53 11.16
C ASN A 15 -7.47 -6.42 10.63
N VAL A 16 -6.90 -5.23 10.39
CA VAL A 16 -7.62 -4.04 9.92
C VAL A 16 -7.46 -3.85 8.41
N ILE A 17 -6.23 -4.04 7.91
CA ILE A 17 -5.83 -3.78 6.53
C ILE A 17 -5.69 -5.09 5.75
N ARG A 18 -6.57 -5.27 4.75
CA ARG A 18 -6.65 -6.50 3.95
C ARG A 18 -5.65 -6.53 2.80
N GLN A 19 -5.33 -5.38 2.22
CA GLN A 19 -4.41 -5.25 1.09
C GLN A 19 -3.39 -4.15 1.41
N PRO A 20 -2.29 -4.50 2.12
CA PRO A 20 -1.23 -3.54 2.41
C PRO A 20 -0.67 -2.92 1.13
N MET A 21 -0.37 -1.63 1.19
CA MET A 21 0.28 -0.90 0.10
C MET A 21 1.15 0.23 0.67
N ASP A 22 2.27 0.51 0.01
CA ASP A 22 3.27 1.50 0.39
C ASP A 22 4.04 1.99 -0.85
N LEU A 23 4.80 3.08 -0.72
CA LEU A 23 5.50 3.73 -1.82
C LEU A 23 6.62 2.85 -2.42
N SER A 24 7.32 2.04 -1.62
CA SER A 24 8.37 1.15 -2.14
C SER A 24 7.75 0.06 -3.02
N THR A 25 6.60 -0.49 -2.63
CA THR A 25 5.83 -1.45 -3.43
C THR A 25 5.33 -0.81 -4.72
N ILE A 26 4.79 0.41 -4.66
CA ILE A 26 4.34 1.15 -5.85
C ILE A 26 5.51 1.44 -6.80
N ALA A 27 6.65 1.90 -6.28
CA ALA A 27 7.84 2.18 -7.07
C ALA A 27 8.38 0.90 -7.73
N TYR A 28 8.37 -0.23 -7.02
CA TYR A 28 8.73 -1.53 -7.57
C TYR A 28 7.80 -1.93 -8.72
N LYS A 29 6.48 -1.82 -8.54
CA LYS A 29 5.50 -2.14 -9.59
C LYS A 29 5.65 -1.24 -10.81
N PHE A 30 5.91 0.05 -10.61
CA PHE A 30 6.13 1.02 -11.68
C PHE A 30 7.41 0.70 -12.48
N GLY A 31 8.54 0.49 -11.79
CA GLY A 31 9.83 0.17 -12.45
C GLY A 31 9.85 -1.18 -13.17
N ARG A 32 8.86 -2.05 -12.91
CA ARG A 32 8.71 -3.38 -13.52
C ARG A 32 7.61 -3.43 -14.56
N ASP A 33 7.01 -2.29 -14.91
CA ASP A 33 5.92 -2.18 -15.88
C ASP A 33 4.71 -3.08 -15.55
N ILE A 34 4.41 -3.23 -14.24
CA ILE A 34 3.28 -4.05 -13.75
C ILE A 34 1.94 -3.32 -13.91
N TYR A 35 1.96 -1.99 -14.09
CA TYR A 35 0.75 -1.21 -14.25
C TYR A 35 0.34 -1.12 -15.72
N ASP A 36 -0.72 -1.84 -16.08
CA ASP A 36 -1.27 -1.79 -17.45
C ASP A 36 -1.91 -0.44 -17.82
N SER A 37 -2.09 0.46 -16.84
CA SER A 37 -2.68 1.79 -17.06
C SER A 37 -2.33 2.78 -15.94
N ALA A 38 -2.48 4.07 -16.23
CA ALA A 38 -2.42 5.12 -15.21
C ALA A 38 -3.50 4.94 -14.12
N ALA A 39 -4.63 4.31 -14.46
CA ALA A 39 -5.71 4.04 -13.51
C ALA A 39 -5.30 2.98 -12.47
N SER A 40 -4.58 1.92 -12.86
CA SER A 40 -4.11 0.91 -11.90
C SER A 40 -2.99 1.44 -11.00
N PHE A 41 -2.14 2.34 -11.52
CA PHE A 41 -1.17 3.07 -10.69
C PHE A 41 -1.87 3.99 -9.67
N LYS A 42 -2.86 4.77 -10.11
CA LYS A 42 -3.65 5.65 -9.23
C LYS A 42 -4.39 4.86 -8.14
N ALA A 43 -4.95 3.71 -8.49
CA ALA A 43 -5.67 2.85 -7.55
C ALA A 43 -4.79 2.38 -6.39
N ASP A 44 -3.52 2.02 -6.63
CA ASP A 44 -2.60 1.66 -5.55
C ASP A 44 -2.23 2.87 -4.67
N PHE A 45 -2.11 4.06 -5.26
CA PHE A 45 -1.91 5.30 -4.51
C PHE A 45 -3.10 5.59 -3.59
N GLU A 46 -4.32 5.49 -4.11
CA GLU A 46 -5.55 5.67 -3.32
C GLU A 46 -5.65 4.60 -2.22
N LEU A 47 -5.39 3.33 -2.54
CA LEU A 47 -5.36 2.25 -1.56
C LEU A 47 -4.36 2.50 -0.43
N MET A 48 -3.18 3.03 -0.71
CA MET A 48 -2.19 3.39 0.31
C MET A 48 -2.74 4.44 1.28
N PHE A 49 -3.44 5.47 0.79
CA PHE A 49 -4.07 6.49 1.63
C PHE A 49 -5.27 5.93 2.40
N ASP A 50 -6.13 5.15 1.76
CA ASP A 50 -7.28 4.52 2.43
C ASP A 50 -6.82 3.60 3.57
N ASN A 51 -5.73 2.85 3.37
CA ASN A 51 -5.14 2.02 4.42
C ASN A 51 -4.57 2.86 5.57
N CYS A 52 -3.93 3.99 5.25
CA CYS A 52 -3.47 4.94 6.25
C CYS A 52 -4.62 5.41 7.14
N ASP A 53 -5.66 5.95 6.52
CA ASP A 53 -6.77 6.56 7.22
C ASP A 53 -7.52 5.50 8.01
N ARG A 54 -7.75 4.32 7.43
CA ARG A 54 -8.42 3.21 8.10
C ARG A 54 -7.68 2.69 9.33
N PHE A 55 -6.35 2.65 9.32
CA PHE A 55 -5.57 2.14 10.44
C PHE A 55 -5.30 3.19 11.52
N ASN A 56 -5.15 4.47 11.13
CA ASN A 56 -4.77 5.55 12.04
C ASN A 56 -5.94 6.46 12.48
N ALA A 57 -7.17 6.19 12.02
CA ALA A 57 -8.38 6.89 12.49
C ALA A 57 -8.69 6.66 13.97
#